data_AF-A0AAW8KX89-F1
#
_entry.id   AF-A0AAW8KX89-F1
#
_cell.length_a   1.000
_cell.length_b   1.000
_cell.length_c   1.000
_cell.angle_alpha   90.00
_cell.angle_beta   90.00
_cell.angle_gamma   90.00
#
_symmetry.space_group_name_H-M   'P 1'
#
loop_
_entity.id
_entity.type
_entity.pdbx_description
1 polymer ?
#
loop_
_entity_poly.entity_id
_entity_poly.type
_entity_poly.pdbx_seq_one_letter_code
_entity_poly.pdbx_strand_id
1 'polypeptide(L)'
;KLRTIPVRMIFNDPDLNLRAEYTLFDRQTGRPICVGNGETCQRLTNQGVEQHPCPSPDLCSLAQGGNCKPYGRLHVNLDESDELGTFIFRTTGFNSIRTLAARLSYYHAASNGLLSCLPLQLTLRGKSTTQSYRTPVYYVDLTLKDGVNLQQAIQMAQEIDQQSKQAGFNQTALDQTARQGFANAQFEVNAEEGLDFVEE
;
A
#
# COMPACT_ATOMS: atom_id res chain seq x y z
N LYS A 1 0.50 -18.36 -16.38
CA LYS A 1 0.06 -17.11 -15.70
C LYS A 1 0.97 -16.89 -14.51
N LEU A 2 1.64 -15.74 -14.45
CA LEU A 2 2.49 -15.36 -13.33
C LEU A 2 1.64 -15.29 -12.05
N ARG A 3 2.02 -16.03 -11.01
CA ARG A 3 1.31 -16.04 -9.71
C ARG A 3 2.08 -15.33 -8.61
N THR A 4 3.36 -15.08 -8.84
CA THR A 4 4.29 -14.49 -7.89
C THR A 4 5.18 -13.47 -8.60
N ILE A 5 5.47 -12.36 -7.94
CA ILE A 5 6.38 -11.32 -8.42
C ILE A 5 7.35 -11.02 -7.27
N PRO A 6 8.67 -11.28 -7.41
CA PRO A 6 9.66 -10.84 -6.44
C PRO A 6 9.61 -9.32 -6.28
N VAL A 7 9.61 -8.84 -5.04
CA VAL A 7 9.58 -7.41 -4.74
C VAL A 7 10.52 -7.07 -3.60
N ARG A 8 11.01 -5.83 -3.57
CA ARG A 8 11.66 -5.25 -2.38
C ARG A 8 10.81 -4.12 -1.84
N MET A 9 10.75 -4.00 -0.51
CA MET A 9 10.21 -2.78 0.11
C MET A 9 11.29 -1.70 0.05
N ILE A 10 10.89 -0.47 -0.20
CA ILE A 10 11.82 0.66 -0.32
C ILE A 10 12.15 1.21 1.08
N PHE A 11 11.16 1.19 1.95
CA PHE A 11 11.25 1.74 3.30
C PHE A 11 11.15 0.64 4.36
N ASN A 12 11.72 0.90 5.53
CA ASN A 12 11.56 0.00 6.66
C ASN A 12 10.23 0.19 7.37
N ASP A 13 9.67 1.40 7.36
CA ASP A 13 8.34 1.70 7.88
C ASP A 13 7.22 1.17 6.95
N PRO A 14 6.31 0.29 7.45
CA PRO A 14 5.15 -0.19 6.70
C PRO A 14 4.30 0.92 6.07
N ASP A 15 4.09 2.03 6.79
CA ASP A 15 3.16 3.09 6.38
C ASP A 15 3.73 3.93 5.23
N LEU A 16 5.05 3.89 5.03
CA LEU A 16 5.70 4.49 3.87
C LEU A 16 5.56 3.62 2.61
N ASN A 17 5.37 2.31 2.77
CA ASN A 17 5.20 1.38 1.66
C ASN A 17 3.73 1.22 1.27
N LEU A 18 2.79 1.14 2.22
CA LEU A 18 1.36 0.99 1.93
C LEU A 18 0.54 2.14 2.52
N ARG A 19 -0.12 2.88 1.63
CA ARG A 19 -1.18 3.81 2.03
C ARG A 19 -2.53 3.21 1.76
N ALA A 20 -3.39 3.16 2.77
CA ALA A 20 -4.75 2.65 2.67
C ALA A 20 -5.72 3.68 3.25
N GLU A 21 -6.58 4.22 2.40
CA GLU A 21 -7.53 5.27 2.75
C GLU A 21 -8.91 4.94 2.19
N TYR A 22 -9.97 5.50 2.76
CA TYR A 22 -11.26 5.55 2.10
C TYR A 22 -11.24 6.71 1.11
N THR A 23 -11.55 6.43 -0.16
CA THR A 23 -11.51 7.42 -1.23
C THR A 23 -12.82 7.40 -2.01
N LEU A 24 -13.39 8.58 -2.19
CA LEU A 24 -14.51 8.84 -3.08
C LEU A 24 -13.97 9.55 -4.32
N PHE A 25 -14.12 8.91 -5.48
CA PHE A 25 -13.71 9.46 -6.77
C PHE A 25 -14.89 10.13 -7.48
N ASP A 26 -14.62 11.25 -8.13
CA ASP A 26 -15.50 11.81 -9.13
C ASP A 26 -15.49 10.90 -10.35
N ARG A 27 -16.67 10.43 -10.76
CA ARG A 27 -16.81 9.43 -11.83
C ARG A 27 -16.49 9.99 -13.22
N GLN A 28 -16.47 11.31 -13.42
CA GLN A 28 -16.19 11.88 -14.73
C GLN A 28 -14.70 12.12 -14.93
N THR A 29 -14.02 12.52 -13.87
CA THR A 29 -12.61 12.93 -13.90
C THR A 29 -11.67 11.90 -13.31
N GLY A 30 -12.18 10.92 -12.56
CA GLY A 30 -11.38 9.97 -11.80
C GLY A 30 -10.63 10.61 -10.63
N ARG A 31 -10.90 11.90 -10.33
CA ARG A 31 -10.21 12.64 -9.27
C ARG A 31 -10.90 12.40 -7.94
N PRO A 32 -10.16 12.15 -6.85
CA PRO A 32 -10.78 12.01 -5.55
C PRO A 32 -11.29 13.35 -5.05
N ILE A 33 -12.56 13.32 -4.64
CA ILE A 33 -13.28 14.46 -4.07
C ILE A 33 -13.34 14.36 -2.54
N CYS A 34 -13.08 13.19 -1.98
CA CYS A 34 -12.99 12.97 -0.55
C CYS A 34 -12.00 11.84 -0.24
N VAL A 35 -11.08 12.07 0.69
CA VAL A 35 -10.13 11.08 1.19
C VAL A 35 -10.23 11.06 2.71
N GLY A 36 -10.40 9.89 3.32
CA GLY A 36 -10.57 9.77 4.76
C GLY A 36 -10.02 8.48 5.33
N ASN A 37 -9.92 8.44 6.65
CA ASN A 37 -9.37 7.31 7.41
C ASN A 37 -10.46 6.54 8.19
N GLY A 38 -11.74 6.88 8.00
CA GLY A 38 -12.85 6.30 8.76
C GLY A 38 -13.13 6.99 10.10
N GLU A 39 -12.42 8.08 10.41
CA GLU A 39 -12.70 8.98 11.54
C GLU A 39 -12.84 10.42 11.06
N THR A 40 -11.91 10.88 10.21
CA THR A 40 -11.94 12.18 9.55
C THR A 40 -11.70 12.03 8.06
N CYS A 41 -12.15 13.00 7.28
CA CYS A 41 -11.88 13.09 5.86
C CYS A 41 -11.55 14.53 5.44
N GLN A 42 -10.71 14.64 4.43
CA GLN A 42 -10.48 15.86 3.67
C GLN A 42 -11.34 15.79 2.41
N ARG A 43 -12.10 16.86 2.16
CA ARG A 43 -13.08 16.95 1.08
C ARG A 43 -12.80 18.16 0.22
N LEU A 44 -12.76 17.96 -1.09
CA LEU A 44 -12.70 19.04 -2.06
C LEU A 44 -14.09 19.67 -2.21
N THR A 45 -14.19 20.96 -1.95
CA THR A 45 -15.41 21.76 -2.10
C THR A 45 -15.13 22.96 -3.01
N ASN A 46 -16.17 23.74 -3.33
CA ASN A 46 -16.03 24.98 -4.10
C ASN A 46 -15.19 26.04 -3.37
N GLN A 47 -14.99 25.93 -2.06
CA GLN A 47 -14.18 26.86 -1.25
C GLN A 47 -12.75 26.34 -1.01
N GLY A 48 -12.39 25.20 -1.63
CA GLY A 48 -11.12 24.51 -1.39
C GLY A 48 -11.33 23.24 -0.58
N VAL A 49 -10.26 22.78 0.07
CA VAL A 49 -10.31 21.54 0.85
C VAL A 49 -10.70 21.81 2.29
N GLU A 50 -11.72 21.09 2.74
CA GLU A 50 -12.26 21.19 4.09
C GLU A 50 -12.11 19.85 4.83
N GLN A 51 -11.96 19.92 6.16
CA GLN A 51 -11.90 18.75 7.02
C GLN A 51 -13.28 18.47 7.62
N HIS A 52 -13.74 17.22 7.53
CA HIS A 52 -15.04 16.77 7.99
C HIS A 52 -14.93 15.46 8.79
N PRO A 53 -15.88 15.14 9.68
CA PRO A 53 -16.00 13.79 10.24
C PRO A 53 -16.27 12.76 9.15
N CYS A 54 -15.67 11.57 9.27
CA CYS A 54 -15.87 10.45 8.36
C CYS A 54 -16.46 9.28 9.17
N PRO A 55 -17.80 9.16 9.31
CA PRO A 55 -18.41 8.16 10.19
C PRO A 55 -18.38 6.73 9.61
N SER A 56 -17.32 6.34 8.87
CA SER A 56 -17.23 5.18 7.95
C SER A 56 -18.08 5.30 6.67
N PRO A 57 -17.75 4.55 5.60
CA PRO A 57 -18.50 4.60 4.34
C PRO A 57 -19.99 4.27 4.50
N ASP A 58 -20.37 3.38 5.42
CA ASP A 58 -21.77 2.94 5.57
C ASP A 58 -22.69 4.03 6.15
N LEU A 59 -22.12 4.99 6.88
CA LEU A 59 -22.86 6.07 7.53
C LEU A 59 -22.59 7.44 6.90
N CYS A 60 -21.73 7.50 5.88
CA CYS A 60 -21.40 8.73 5.18
C CYS A 60 -22.40 9.01 4.06
N SER A 61 -23.06 10.18 4.10
CA SER A 61 -24.04 10.58 3.07
C SER A 61 -23.46 10.67 1.66
N LEU A 62 -22.17 11.01 1.53
CA LEU A 62 -21.47 11.03 0.23
C LEU A 62 -21.08 9.64 -0.28
N ALA A 63 -21.01 8.65 0.61
CA ALA A 63 -20.65 7.28 0.28
C ALA A 63 -21.86 6.43 -0.13
N GLN A 64 -23.06 7.02 -0.18
CA GLN A 64 -24.29 6.35 -0.64
C GLN A 64 -24.06 5.60 -1.95
N GLY A 65 -24.62 4.39 -2.05
CA GLY A 65 -24.39 3.51 -3.20
C GLY A 65 -23.01 2.86 -3.23
N GLY A 66 -22.21 2.98 -2.16
CA GLY A 66 -20.88 2.37 -2.06
C GLY A 66 -19.82 3.08 -2.90
N ASN A 67 -19.97 4.38 -3.15
CA ASN A 67 -19.06 5.16 -3.98
C ASN A 67 -17.72 5.47 -3.28
N CYS A 68 -17.71 5.47 -1.95
CA CYS A 68 -16.48 5.59 -1.17
C CYS A 68 -15.90 4.19 -0.96
N LYS A 69 -14.73 3.91 -1.53
CA LYS A 69 -14.08 2.59 -1.49
C LYS A 69 -12.81 2.66 -0.66
N PRO A 70 -12.39 1.57 0.01
CA PRO A 70 -11.01 1.47 0.47
C PRO A 70 -10.10 1.49 -0.77
N TYR A 71 -9.02 2.26 -0.72
CA TYR A 71 -8.07 2.43 -1.80
C TYR A 71 -6.65 2.29 -1.25
N GLY A 72 -5.98 1.23 -1.69
CA GLY A 72 -4.62 0.88 -1.31
C GLY A 72 -3.63 1.23 -2.41
N ARG A 73 -2.53 1.87 -2.04
CA ARG A 73 -1.36 2.13 -2.89
C ARG A 73 -0.14 1.52 -2.21
N LEU A 74 0.33 0.39 -2.72
CA LEU A 74 1.54 -0.28 -2.27
C LEU A 74 2.70 0.10 -3.19
N HIS A 75 3.69 0.77 -2.63
CA HIS A 75 4.96 1.10 -3.27
C HIS A 75 5.94 -0.06 -3.08
N VAL A 76 6.45 -0.60 -4.19
CA VAL A 76 7.43 -1.69 -4.20
C VAL A 76 8.48 -1.43 -5.25
N ASN A 77 9.68 -1.94 -5.04
CA ASN A 77 10.71 -1.98 -6.06
C ASN A 77 10.69 -3.34 -6.78
N LEU A 78 10.64 -3.30 -8.12
CA LEU A 78 10.63 -4.47 -9.00
C LEU A 78 11.93 -4.63 -9.80
N ASP A 79 12.73 -3.57 -9.89
CA ASP A 79 13.91 -3.50 -10.74
C ASP A 79 15.16 -3.38 -9.87
N GLU A 80 16.07 -4.32 -10.04
CA GLU A 80 17.35 -4.29 -9.33
C GLU A 80 18.31 -3.24 -9.90
N SER A 81 18.08 -2.74 -11.12
CA SER A 81 18.91 -1.72 -11.77
C SER A 81 18.56 -0.27 -11.42
N ASP A 82 17.41 -0.05 -10.78
CA ASP A 82 17.00 1.22 -10.19
C ASP A 82 16.54 0.97 -8.75
N GLU A 83 17.46 1.07 -7.79
CA GLU A 83 17.24 0.69 -6.39
C GLU A 83 16.22 1.57 -5.65
N LEU A 84 15.94 2.77 -6.16
CA LEU A 84 14.93 3.68 -5.61
C LEU A 84 13.69 3.79 -6.51
N GLY A 85 13.69 3.11 -7.66
CA GLY A 85 12.54 2.99 -8.55
C GLY A 85 11.35 2.37 -7.84
N THR A 86 10.18 2.98 -8.01
CA THR A 86 8.93 2.54 -7.37
C THR A 86 7.90 2.14 -8.40
N PHE A 87 7.38 0.92 -8.28
CA PHE A 87 6.14 0.49 -8.87
C PHE A 87 5.01 0.65 -7.84
N ILE A 88 3.85 1.15 -8.27
CA ILE A 88 2.69 1.35 -7.39
C ILE A 88 1.62 0.33 -7.74
N PHE A 89 1.45 -0.67 -6.87
CA PHE A 89 0.31 -1.57 -6.92
C PHE A 89 -0.91 -0.89 -6.29
N ARG A 90 -1.88 -0.55 -7.13
CA ARG A 90 -3.14 0.11 -6.74
C ARG A 90 -4.26 -0.93 -6.63
N THR A 91 -5.08 -0.85 -5.60
CA THR A 91 -6.21 -1.78 -5.44
C THR A 91 -7.35 -1.17 -4.61
N THR A 92 -8.59 -1.51 -4.95
CA THR A 92 -9.78 -1.26 -4.11
C THR A 92 -10.21 -2.52 -3.34
N GLY A 93 -9.46 -3.62 -3.49
CA GLY A 93 -9.80 -4.92 -2.92
C GLY A 93 -9.50 -4.99 -1.43
N PHE A 94 -10.55 -4.99 -0.61
CA PHE A 94 -10.45 -5.07 0.86
C PHE A 94 -9.54 -6.21 1.36
N ASN A 95 -9.65 -7.40 0.75
CA ASN A 95 -8.83 -8.55 1.13
C ASN A 95 -7.33 -8.33 0.85
N SER A 96 -6.99 -7.70 -0.27
CA SER A 96 -5.60 -7.35 -0.61
C SER A 96 -5.08 -6.31 0.39
N ILE A 97 -5.80 -5.20 0.57
CA ILE A 97 -5.39 -4.11 1.47
C ILE A 97 -5.14 -4.61 2.89
N ARG A 98 -6.12 -5.33 3.47
CA ARG A 98 -6.01 -5.88 4.82
C ARG A 98 -4.83 -6.84 4.95
N THR A 99 -4.64 -7.72 3.97
CA THR A 99 -3.58 -8.72 4.03
C THR A 99 -2.21 -8.06 3.90
N LEU A 100 -2.03 -7.15 2.94
CA LEU A 100 -0.79 -6.42 2.74
C LEU A 100 -0.40 -5.62 3.99
N ALA A 101 -1.35 -4.85 4.56
CA ALA A 101 -1.11 -4.09 5.79
C ALA A 101 -0.63 -4.99 6.92
N ALA A 102 -1.34 -6.08 7.21
CA ALA A 102 -0.96 -7.01 8.25
C ALA A 102 0.42 -7.64 8.01
N ARG A 103 0.70 -8.08 6.77
CA ARG A 103 1.98 -8.71 6.42
C ARG A 103 3.15 -7.75 6.56
N LEU A 104 3.01 -6.50 6.12
CA LEU A 104 4.05 -5.48 6.28
C LEU A 104 4.35 -5.25 7.76
N SER A 105 3.34 -5.06 8.60
CA SER A 105 3.53 -4.89 10.05
C SER A 105 4.17 -6.12 10.70
N TYR A 106 3.75 -7.33 10.34
CA TYR A 106 4.32 -8.55 10.89
C TYR A 106 5.78 -8.76 10.49
N TYR A 107 6.11 -8.53 9.22
CA TYR A 107 7.50 -8.66 8.76
C TYR A 107 8.39 -7.59 9.36
N HIS A 108 7.93 -6.34 9.44
CA HIS A 108 8.63 -5.26 10.13
C HIS A 108 8.94 -5.64 11.59
N ALA A 109 7.94 -6.11 12.34
CA ALA A 109 8.13 -6.52 13.73
C ALA A 109 9.05 -7.74 13.86
N ALA A 110 8.88 -8.75 13.02
CA ALA A 110 9.64 -9.99 13.07
C ALA A 110 11.12 -9.80 12.68
N SER A 111 11.42 -8.87 11.77
CA SER A 111 12.79 -8.58 11.32
C SER A 111 13.49 -7.49 12.12
N ASN A 112 12.88 -7.01 13.21
CA ASN A 112 13.39 -5.89 14.00
C ASN A 112 13.61 -4.62 13.15
N GLY A 113 12.63 -4.33 12.29
CA GLY A 113 12.61 -3.14 11.45
C GLY A 113 13.42 -3.23 10.16
N LEU A 114 13.85 -4.41 9.72
CA LEU A 114 14.62 -4.61 8.48
C LEU A 114 13.73 -4.97 7.27
N LEU A 115 12.57 -4.33 7.15
CA LEU A 115 11.57 -4.68 6.13
C LEU A 115 12.10 -4.52 4.69
N SER A 116 12.91 -3.50 4.39
CA SER A 116 13.50 -3.28 3.05
C SER A 116 14.52 -4.36 2.65
N CYS A 117 15.09 -5.05 3.65
CA CYS A 117 16.11 -6.07 3.46
C CYS A 117 15.53 -7.49 3.34
N LEU A 118 14.22 -7.67 3.52
CA LEU A 118 13.60 -8.99 3.46
C LEU A 118 13.41 -9.48 2.02
N PRO A 119 13.66 -10.78 1.75
CA PRO A 119 13.39 -11.37 0.45
C PRO A 119 11.88 -11.64 0.28
N LEU A 120 11.16 -10.66 -0.25
CA LEU A 120 9.70 -10.70 -0.38
C LEU A 120 9.23 -10.94 -1.82
N GLN A 121 7.96 -11.34 -1.95
CA GLN A 121 7.25 -11.45 -3.21
C GLN A 121 5.75 -11.15 -3.03
N LEU A 122 5.13 -10.56 -4.05
CA LEU A 122 3.69 -10.46 -4.15
C LEU A 122 3.14 -11.76 -4.71
N THR A 123 2.16 -12.36 -4.03
CA THR A 123 1.55 -13.63 -4.42
C THR A 123 0.06 -13.46 -4.65
N LEU A 124 -0.45 -13.88 -5.80
CA LEU A 124 -1.88 -13.92 -6.08
C LEU A 124 -2.50 -15.16 -5.41
N ARG A 125 -3.37 -14.93 -4.42
CA ARG A 125 -4.11 -15.97 -3.69
C ARG A 125 -5.56 -16.02 -4.17
N GLY A 126 -6.12 -17.22 -4.25
CA GLY A 126 -7.54 -17.43 -4.51
C GLY A 126 -8.25 -17.90 -3.25
N LYS A 127 -9.38 -17.29 -2.91
CA LYS A 127 -10.30 -17.76 -1.86
C LYS A 127 -11.70 -17.86 -2.44
N SER A 128 -12.40 -18.94 -2.15
CA SER A 128 -13.83 -19.08 -2.45
C SER A 128 -14.58 -19.13 -1.12
N THR A 129 -15.60 -18.30 -0.96
CA THR A 129 -16.48 -18.32 0.21
C THR A 129 -17.92 -18.55 -0.23
N THR A 130 -18.76 -19.00 0.70
CA THR A 130 -20.22 -19.06 0.47
C THR A 130 -20.79 -17.69 0.12
N GLN A 131 -20.22 -16.63 0.68
CA GLN A 131 -20.60 -15.24 0.43
C GLN A 131 -20.22 -14.73 -0.96
N SER A 132 -19.26 -15.36 -1.64
CA SER A 132 -18.92 -15.08 -3.05
C SER A 132 -19.69 -15.94 -4.04
N TYR A 133 -20.77 -16.61 -3.62
CA TYR A 133 -21.52 -17.58 -4.43
C TYR A 133 -20.62 -18.68 -5.03
N ARG A 134 -19.54 -19.04 -4.32
CA ARG A 134 -18.47 -19.96 -4.77
C ARG A 134 -17.63 -19.47 -5.95
N THR A 135 -17.82 -18.23 -6.43
CA THR A 135 -16.92 -17.60 -7.38
C THR A 135 -15.56 -17.36 -6.72
N PRO A 136 -14.43 -17.76 -7.35
CA PRO A 136 -13.11 -17.53 -6.79
C PRO A 136 -12.79 -16.04 -6.74
N VAL A 137 -12.53 -15.53 -5.53
CA VAL A 137 -12.05 -14.16 -5.31
C VAL A 137 -10.54 -14.22 -5.19
N TYR A 138 -9.85 -13.44 -6.05
CA TYR A 138 -8.41 -13.31 -5.98
C TYR A 138 -8.00 -12.09 -5.18
N TYR A 139 -6.93 -12.20 -4.40
CA TYR A 139 -6.33 -11.08 -3.67
C TYR A 139 -4.81 -11.21 -3.67
N VAL A 140 -4.13 -10.09 -3.49
CA VAL A 140 -2.67 -10.05 -3.40
C VAL A 140 -2.24 -10.18 -1.95
N ASP A 141 -1.30 -11.07 -1.70
CA ASP A 141 -0.65 -11.33 -0.42
C ASP A 141 0.84 -10.98 -0.53
N LEU A 142 1.47 -10.64 0.59
CA LEU A 142 2.91 -10.40 0.68
C LEU A 142 3.54 -11.58 1.43
N THR A 143 4.42 -12.32 0.74
CA THR A 143 5.06 -13.52 1.28
C THR A 143 6.57 -13.43 1.16
N LEU A 144 7.29 -14.28 1.89
CA LEU A 144 8.69 -14.54 1.61
C LEU A 144 8.85 -15.17 0.22
N LYS A 145 10.05 -15.05 -0.36
CA LYS A 145 10.44 -15.79 -1.57
C LYS A 145 10.28 -17.30 -1.36
N ASP A 146 9.90 -17.99 -2.42
CA ASP A 146 9.74 -19.45 -2.39
C ASP A 146 11.01 -20.15 -1.90
N GLY A 147 10.85 -21.13 -0.99
CA GLY A 147 11.96 -21.87 -0.40
C GLY A 147 12.69 -21.17 0.77
N VAL A 148 12.32 -19.93 1.09
CA VAL A 148 12.91 -19.19 2.23
C VAL A 148 11.95 -19.22 3.41
N ASN A 149 12.42 -19.73 4.55
CA ASN A 149 11.66 -19.66 5.81
C ASN A 149 11.96 -18.34 6.56
N LEU A 150 11.15 -18.02 7.57
CA LEU A 150 11.28 -16.75 8.29
C LEU A 150 12.64 -16.57 8.98
N GLN A 151 13.20 -17.63 9.56
CA GLN A 151 14.50 -17.55 10.24
C GLN A 151 15.62 -17.22 9.23
N GLN A 152 15.63 -17.90 8.08
CA GLN A 152 16.57 -17.62 6.99
C GLN A 152 16.39 -16.20 6.45
N ALA A 153 15.15 -15.76 6.25
CA ALA A 153 14.86 -14.40 5.77
C ALA A 153 15.40 -13.33 6.72
N ILE A 154 15.27 -13.52 8.04
CA ILE A 154 15.80 -12.59 9.05
C ILE A 154 17.34 -12.58 9.01
N GLN A 155 17.99 -13.73 8.90
CA GLN A 155 19.45 -13.81 8.78
C GLN A 155 19.94 -13.08 7.52
N MET A 156 19.32 -13.34 6.36
CA MET A 156 19.63 -12.63 5.12
C MET A 156 19.42 -11.12 5.25
N ALA A 157 18.32 -10.68 5.88
CA ALA A 157 18.05 -9.27 6.08
C ALA A 157 19.13 -8.58 6.95
N GLN A 158 19.62 -9.26 7.99
CA GLN A 158 20.72 -8.76 8.83
C GLN A 158 22.03 -8.64 8.06
N GLU A 159 22.36 -9.63 7.23
CA GLU A 159 23.57 -9.60 6.39
C GLU A 159 23.51 -8.46 5.36
N ILE A 160 22.36 -8.28 4.71
CA ILE A 160 22.13 -7.18 3.76
C ILE A 160 22.26 -5.83 4.47
N ASP A 161 21.57 -5.65 5.60
CA ASP A 161 21.64 -4.41 6.38
C ASP A 161 23.07 -4.06 6.81
N GLN A 162 23.85 -5.06 7.25
CA GLN A 162 25.25 -4.85 7.61
C GLN A 162 26.10 -4.42 6.41
N GLN A 163 25.94 -5.07 5.26
CA GLN A 163 26.66 -4.73 4.02
C GLN A 163 26.27 -3.34 3.52
N SER A 164 24.98 -3.03 3.51
CA SER A 164 24.45 -1.72 3.11
C SER A 164 25.01 -0.60 4.00
N LYS A 165 25.06 -0.80 5.31
CA LYS A 165 25.67 0.15 6.25
C LYS A 165 27.17 0.33 6.00
N GLN A 166 27.90 -0.74 5.72
CA GLN A 166 29.32 -0.66 5.37
C GLN A 166 29.56 0.10 4.06
N ALA A 167 28.65 -0.01 3.09
CA ALA A 167 28.67 0.75 1.85
C ALA A 167 28.23 2.23 2.02
N GLY A 168 27.74 2.61 3.20
CA GLY A 168 27.29 3.97 3.50
C GLY A 168 25.82 4.25 3.18
N PHE A 169 25.02 3.23 2.86
CA PHE A 169 23.58 3.39 2.62
C PHE A 169 22.85 3.73 3.93
N ASN A 170 22.08 4.81 3.92
CA ASN A 170 21.38 5.32 5.11
C ASN A 170 19.86 5.16 4.98
N GLN A 171 19.38 3.95 5.29
CA GLN A 171 17.95 3.62 5.26
C GLN A 171 17.13 4.50 6.23
N THR A 172 17.66 4.82 7.41
CA THR A 172 16.96 5.66 8.39
C THR A 172 16.71 7.07 7.85
N ALA A 173 17.73 7.67 7.21
CA ALA A 173 17.57 8.98 6.59
C ALA A 173 16.59 8.92 5.41
N LEU A 174 16.63 7.85 4.60
CA LEU A 174 15.70 7.64 3.50
C LEU A 174 14.24 7.60 3.99
N ASP A 175 13.95 6.80 5.02
CA ASP A 175 12.61 6.72 5.63
C ASP A 175 12.17 8.08 6.21
N GLN A 176 13.07 8.83 6.84
CA GLN A 176 12.77 10.16 7.37
C GLN A 176 12.43 11.16 6.26
N THR A 177 13.23 11.19 5.18
CA THR A 177 12.99 12.05 4.03
C THR A 177 11.68 11.70 3.34
N ALA A 178 11.37 10.42 3.18
CA ALA A 178 10.10 9.98 2.62
C ALA A 178 8.91 10.41 3.50
N ARG A 179 9.00 10.25 4.83
CA ARG A 179 7.96 10.70 5.75
C ARG A 179 7.71 12.21 5.65
N GLN A 180 8.76 13.02 5.54
CA GLN A 180 8.65 14.46 5.36
C GLN A 180 8.03 14.81 4.00
N GLY A 181 8.50 14.20 2.91
CA GLY A 181 7.94 14.39 1.57
C GLY A 181 6.45 14.05 1.53
N PHE A 182 6.07 12.97 2.22
CA PHE A 182 4.69 12.52 2.34
C PHE A 182 3.79 13.45 3.16
N ALA A 183 4.32 14.04 4.24
CA ALA A 183 3.61 15.06 5.00
C ALA A 183 3.39 16.34 4.17
N ASN A 184 4.39 16.74 3.37
CA ASN A 184 4.30 17.89 2.48
C ASN A 184 3.34 17.66 1.30
N ALA A 185 3.25 16.41 0.82
CA ALA A 185 2.40 16.00 -0.28
C ALA A 185 0.96 15.63 0.12
N GLN A 186 0.51 15.95 1.35
CA GLN A 186 -0.88 15.72 1.77
C GLN A 186 -1.93 16.38 0.85
N PHE A 187 -1.51 17.25 -0.08
CA PHE A 187 -2.38 17.92 -1.05
C PHE A 187 -2.14 17.58 -2.52
N GLU A 188 -1.05 16.91 -2.87
CA GLU A 188 -0.87 16.43 -4.24
C GLU A 188 -1.64 15.13 -4.41
N VAL A 189 -2.95 15.31 -4.52
CA VAL A 189 -3.75 14.29 -5.12
C VAL A 189 -3.47 14.34 -6.62
N ASN A 190 -2.59 13.44 -7.09
CA ASN A 190 -2.20 13.30 -8.50
C ASN A 190 -3.42 13.48 -9.42
N ALA A 191 -3.53 14.66 -10.01
CA ALA A 191 -4.62 15.06 -10.90
C ALA A 191 -4.54 14.36 -12.27
N GLU A 192 -3.47 13.60 -12.51
CA GLU A 192 -3.11 13.01 -13.81
C GLU A 192 -3.31 11.48 -13.92
N GLU A 193 -3.55 10.75 -12.81
CA GLU A 193 -3.58 9.27 -12.83
C GLU A 193 -4.96 8.65 -12.56
N GLY A 194 -6.02 9.47 -12.48
CA GLY A 194 -7.36 9.03 -12.05
C GLY A 194 -8.20 8.28 -13.11
N LEU A 195 -7.79 8.31 -14.38
CA LEU A 195 -8.65 7.85 -15.49
C LEU A 195 -8.89 6.33 -15.54
N ASP A 196 -8.05 5.53 -14.88
CA ASP A 196 -8.12 4.06 -14.97
C ASP A 196 -9.17 3.41 -14.02
N PHE A 197 -9.87 4.19 -13.19
CA PHE A 197 -10.79 3.67 -12.16
C PHE A 197 -12.28 3.97 -12.40
N VAL A 198 -12.64 4.51 -13.57
CA VAL A 198 -14.05 4.86 -13.88
C VAL A 198 -14.88 3.65 -14.34
N GLU A 199 -14.26 2.51 -14.66
CA GLU A 199 -14.97 1.28 -15.04
C GLU A 199 -14.92 0.21 -13.95
N GLU A 200 -15.85 0.27 -12.99
CA GLU A 200 -16.43 -0.92 -12.30
C GLU A 200 -17.76 -0.57 -11.58
#